data_AF-A0A378FRN3-F1
#
_entry.id   AF-A0A378FRN3-F1
#
_cell.length_a   1.000
_cell.length_b   1.000
_cell.length_c   1.000
_cell.angle_alpha   90.00
_cell.angle_beta   90.00
_cell.angle_gamma   90.00
#
_symmetry.space_group_name_H-M   'P 1'
#
loop_
_entity.id
_entity.type
_entity.pdbx_description
1 polymer ?
#
loop_
_entity_poly.entity_id
_entity_poly.type
_entity_poly.pdbx_seq_one_letter_code
_entity_poly.pdbx_strand_id
1 'polypeptide(L)'
;MKTTSRRAWRRLTISSRLASAGCSGTLLPPAVQQKPVGAEHFDWCHTVDRLKIATRLNEQRPAHLPPLKVLIQINISDEQSKSGIPLEALDGLAAEIAELPHLELRGLMAIPAPESEYVRQFAVARQMAVAFARLKTRYPTVDTLSLGMSDDMEAAIAAGSTMVRIGTAIFGARDYSK
;
A
#
# COMPACT_ATOMS: atom_id res chain seq x y z
N MET A 1 36.80 31.14 -21.60
CA MET A 1 37.41 29.80 -21.48
C MET A 1 36.83 29.08 -20.27
N LYS A 2 36.00 28.06 -20.48
CA LYS A 2 36.06 26.74 -19.80
C LYS A 2 34.99 25.82 -20.40
N THR A 3 35.41 24.58 -20.55
CA THR A 3 34.97 23.52 -21.44
C THR A 3 33.91 22.61 -20.79
N THR A 4 32.98 22.14 -21.62
CA THR A 4 32.51 20.74 -21.80
C THR A 4 32.42 19.80 -20.59
N SER A 5 31.23 19.20 -20.36
CA SER A 5 31.08 17.73 -20.36
C SER A 5 29.61 17.30 -20.20
N ARG A 6 29.05 16.77 -21.30
CA ARG A 6 27.88 15.90 -21.29
C ARG A 6 28.26 14.59 -20.61
N ARG A 7 27.54 14.15 -19.58
CA ARG A 7 27.61 12.77 -19.08
C ARG A 7 26.33 12.03 -19.39
N ALA A 8 26.51 11.05 -20.27
CA ALA A 8 25.54 10.06 -20.70
C ALA A 8 25.02 9.26 -19.50
N TRP A 9 23.70 9.19 -19.37
CA TRP A 9 23.05 8.21 -18.52
C TRP A 9 22.96 6.90 -19.27
N ARG A 10 23.74 5.91 -18.82
CA ARG A 10 23.65 4.53 -19.30
C ARG A 10 22.31 3.95 -18.88
N ARG A 11 21.51 3.59 -19.89
CA ARG A 11 20.30 2.78 -19.81
C ARG A 11 20.67 1.43 -19.16
N LEU A 12 20.25 1.19 -17.92
CA LEU A 12 20.19 -0.18 -17.39
C LEU A 12 18.93 -0.81 -17.98
N THR A 13 19.11 -1.59 -19.04
CA THR A 13 18.09 -2.48 -19.56
C THR A 13 17.85 -3.55 -18.50
N ILE A 14 16.73 -3.47 -17.79
CA ILE A 14 16.25 -4.61 -16.99
C ILE A 14 15.88 -5.70 -18.00
N SER A 15 16.69 -6.75 -18.00
CA SER A 15 16.54 -7.94 -18.83
C SER A 15 15.18 -8.61 -18.57
N SER A 16 14.50 -8.92 -19.67
CA SER A 16 13.14 -9.43 -19.82
C SER A 16 12.95 -10.89 -19.39
N ARG A 17 13.32 -11.29 -18.17
CA ARG A 17 13.19 -12.69 -17.71
C ARG A 17 12.48 -12.90 -16.37
N LEU A 18 11.30 -12.31 -16.17
CA LEU A 18 10.39 -12.70 -15.08
C LEU A 18 8.91 -12.70 -15.51
N ALA A 19 8.61 -13.00 -16.77
CA ALA A 19 7.24 -13.08 -17.27
C ALA A 19 6.59 -14.48 -17.09
N SER A 20 7.21 -15.42 -16.38
CA SER A 20 6.75 -16.83 -16.36
C SER A 20 6.30 -17.38 -15.00
N ALA A 21 6.01 -16.53 -13.99
CA ALA A 21 5.71 -17.01 -12.64
C ALA A 21 4.33 -16.65 -12.06
N GLY A 22 3.45 -15.96 -12.79
CA GLY A 22 2.10 -15.65 -12.27
C GLY A 22 2.06 -14.83 -10.97
N CYS A 23 3.16 -14.18 -10.60
CA CYS A 23 3.26 -13.37 -9.38
C CYS A 23 2.70 -11.97 -9.64
N SER A 24 1.60 -11.63 -8.96
CA SER A 24 1.05 -10.26 -8.96
C SER A 24 1.99 -9.33 -8.16
N GLY A 25 2.46 -8.26 -8.80
CA GLY A 25 3.38 -7.29 -8.19
C GLY A 25 2.66 -6.27 -7.31
N THR A 26 3.19 -6.00 -6.11
CA THR A 26 2.69 -4.96 -5.19
C THR A 26 3.74 -3.86 -4.99
N LEU A 27 3.38 -2.58 -5.11
CA LEU A 27 4.28 -1.44 -4.83
C LEU A 27 4.08 -0.94 -3.38
N LEU A 28 5.17 -0.87 -2.61
CA LEU A 28 5.27 -0.19 -1.30
C LEU A 28 6.52 0.72 -1.30
N PRO A 29 6.43 1.98 -1.76
CA PRO A 29 7.57 2.89 -1.73
C PRO A 29 7.67 3.62 -0.36
N PRO A 30 8.89 3.91 0.14
CA PRO A 30 9.08 4.86 1.24
C PRO A 30 8.75 6.29 0.76
N ALA A 31 8.32 7.14 1.69
CA ALA A 31 7.76 8.48 1.49
C ALA A 31 8.74 9.51 0.87
N VAL A 32 9.12 9.34 -0.40
CA VAL A 32 9.81 10.35 -1.21
C VAL A 32 8.98 10.60 -2.46
N GLN A 33 8.58 11.85 -2.67
CA GLN A 33 7.84 12.34 -3.84
C GLN A 33 8.54 11.94 -5.15
N GLN A 34 8.15 10.81 -5.72
CA GLN A 34 8.43 10.48 -7.10
C GLN A 34 7.09 10.25 -7.80
N LYS A 35 7.04 10.60 -9.09
CA LYS A 35 5.88 10.45 -9.97
C LYS A 35 5.21 9.07 -9.76
N PRO A 36 3.89 8.90 -9.95
CA PRO A 36 3.25 7.58 -9.81
C PRO A 36 3.68 6.65 -10.95
N VAL A 37 4.94 6.22 -10.92
CA VAL A 37 5.51 5.24 -11.84
C VAL A 37 5.00 3.89 -11.35
N GLY A 38 3.75 3.56 -11.67
CA GLY A 38 3.20 2.29 -11.23
C GLY A 38 1.83 1.89 -11.76
N ALA A 39 0.98 2.82 -12.17
CA ALA A 39 -0.35 2.44 -12.67
C ALA A 39 -0.28 1.55 -13.94
N GLU A 40 0.81 1.60 -14.70
CA GLU A 40 1.02 0.77 -15.90
C GLU A 40 1.58 -0.64 -15.61
N HIS A 41 2.09 -0.88 -14.39
CA HIS A 41 2.89 -2.07 -14.10
C HIS A 41 2.43 -2.87 -12.87
N PHE A 42 1.66 -2.27 -11.96
CA PHE A 42 1.21 -2.94 -10.74
C PHE A 42 -0.26 -3.31 -10.82
N ASP A 43 -0.61 -4.41 -10.16
CA ASP A 43 -2.00 -4.82 -9.97
C ASP A 43 -2.62 -4.21 -8.72
N TRP A 44 -1.77 -3.87 -7.72
CA TRP A 44 -2.18 -3.38 -6.42
C TRP A 44 -1.40 -2.13 -5.98
N CYS A 45 -2.10 -1.18 -5.38
CA CYS A 45 -1.53 -0.03 -4.66
C CYS A 45 -2.11 0.03 -3.24
N HIS A 46 -1.26 -0.15 -2.23
CA HIS A 46 -1.72 -0.26 -0.84
C HIS A 46 -1.62 1.04 -0.04
N THR A 47 -1.08 2.10 -0.64
CA THR A 47 -0.66 3.32 0.07
C THR A 47 -1.49 4.54 -0.35
N VAL A 48 -2.78 4.36 -0.66
CA VAL A 48 -3.65 5.47 -1.07
C VAL A 48 -4.12 6.21 0.18
N ASP A 49 -3.66 7.45 0.36
CA ASP A 49 -3.95 8.28 1.53
C ASP A 49 -4.60 9.64 1.20
N ARG A 50 -4.87 9.92 -0.08
CA ARG A 50 -5.51 11.17 -0.52
C ARG A 50 -6.06 11.04 -1.93
N LEU A 51 -7.15 11.77 -2.18
CA LEU A 51 -7.81 11.80 -3.48
C LEU A 51 -6.85 12.12 -4.63
N LYS A 52 -5.97 13.11 -4.45
CA LYS A 52 -5.00 13.51 -5.47
C LYS A 52 -4.12 12.35 -5.97
N ILE A 53 -3.78 11.37 -5.13
CA ILE A 53 -3.05 10.19 -5.59
C ILE A 53 -4.00 9.25 -6.34
N ALA A 54 -5.17 8.97 -5.78
CA ALA A 54 -6.17 8.10 -6.40
C ALA A 54 -6.55 8.60 -7.81
N THR A 55 -6.87 9.88 -7.97
CA THR A 55 -7.19 10.48 -9.26
C THR A 55 -6.05 10.30 -10.27
N ARG A 56 -4.80 10.52 -9.86
CA ARG A 56 -3.64 10.33 -10.75
C ARG A 56 -3.44 8.87 -11.14
N LEU A 57 -3.65 7.93 -10.22
CA LEU A 57 -3.60 6.50 -10.54
C LEU A 57 -4.70 6.11 -11.52
N ASN A 58 -5.91 6.63 -11.34
CA ASN A 58 -7.04 6.42 -12.24
C ASN A 58 -6.76 6.96 -13.65
N GLU A 59 -6.25 8.20 -13.75
CA GLU A 59 -5.90 8.84 -15.03
C GLU A 59 -4.76 8.12 -15.76
N GLN A 60 -3.81 7.55 -15.01
CA GLN A 60 -2.62 6.89 -15.56
C GLN A 60 -2.81 5.40 -15.82
N ARG A 61 -3.93 4.79 -15.40
CA ARG A 61 -4.21 3.38 -15.65
C ARG A 61 -4.61 3.18 -17.10
N PRO A 62 -3.84 2.41 -17.91
CA PRO A 62 -4.20 2.15 -19.30
C PRO A 62 -5.53 1.38 -19.42
N ALA A 63 -6.38 1.79 -20.36
CA ALA A 63 -7.72 1.21 -20.55
C ALA A 63 -7.73 -0.29 -20.94
N HIS A 64 -6.61 -0.83 -21.41
CA HIS A 64 -6.48 -2.25 -21.75
C HIS A 64 -6.13 -3.12 -20.55
N LEU A 65 -5.80 -2.53 -19.40
CA LEU A 65 -5.53 -3.24 -18.15
C LEU A 65 -6.78 -3.26 -17.27
N PRO A 66 -6.94 -4.29 -16.41
CA PRO A 66 -8.01 -4.29 -15.43
C PRO A 66 -7.87 -3.09 -14.47
N PRO A 67 -8.94 -2.67 -13.77
CA PRO A 67 -8.85 -1.64 -12.74
C PRO A 67 -7.74 -1.94 -11.73
N LEU A 68 -7.02 -0.89 -11.31
CA LEU A 68 -5.98 -1.02 -10.30
C LEU A 68 -6.63 -1.26 -8.94
N LYS A 69 -6.26 -2.34 -8.27
CA LYS A 69 -6.77 -2.64 -6.93
C LYS A 69 -6.12 -1.73 -5.91
N VAL A 70 -6.92 -1.08 -5.09
CA VAL A 70 -6.41 -0.10 -4.12
C VAL A 70 -6.86 -0.42 -2.70
N LEU A 71 -5.94 -0.18 -1.76
CA LEU A 71 -6.24 -0.13 -0.33
C LEU A 71 -6.02 1.28 0.18
N ILE A 72 -6.92 1.74 1.04
CA ILE A 72 -6.78 3.01 1.74
C ILE A 72 -5.86 2.81 2.93
N GLN A 73 -4.81 3.63 3.02
CA GLN A 73 -3.87 3.60 4.13
C GLN A 73 -4.41 4.42 5.31
N ILE A 74 -4.59 3.78 6.45
CA ILE A 74 -5.03 4.40 7.71
C ILE A 74 -3.82 4.62 8.61
N ASN A 75 -3.69 5.83 9.14
CA ASN A 75 -2.78 6.14 10.24
C ASN A 75 -3.48 5.83 11.57
N ILE A 76 -3.45 4.57 12.00
CA ILE A 76 -4.18 4.11 13.19
C ILE A 76 -3.48 4.49 14.51
N SER A 77 -2.19 4.85 14.46
CA SER A 77 -1.40 5.20 15.65
C SER A 77 -1.31 6.71 15.90
N ASP A 78 -1.97 7.53 15.06
CA ASP A 78 -1.99 9.00 15.12
C ASP A 78 -0.59 9.64 15.27
N GLU A 79 0.42 9.01 14.66
CA GLU A 79 1.77 9.57 14.64
C GLU A 79 1.91 10.54 13.46
N GLN A 80 2.27 11.79 13.75
CA GLN A 80 2.45 12.84 12.74
C GLN A 80 3.50 12.49 11.66
N SER A 81 4.42 11.58 11.97
CA SER A 81 5.47 11.12 11.05
C SER A 81 5.02 10.04 10.07
N LYS A 82 3.82 9.45 10.25
CA LYS A 82 3.35 8.31 9.46
C LYS A 82 2.36 8.72 8.37
N SER A 83 2.46 8.05 7.23
CA SER A 83 1.54 8.22 6.10
C SER A 83 0.20 7.52 6.37
N GLY A 84 -0.87 8.05 5.80
CA GLY A 84 -2.22 7.53 5.97
C GLY A 84 -3.20 8.60 6.46
N ILE A 85 -4.49 8.30 6.33
CA ILE A 85 -5.58 9.15 6.80
C ILE A 85 -6.05 8.73 8.20
N PRO A 86 -6.65 9.65 8.97
CA PRO A 86 -7.37 9.28 10.18
C PRO A 86 -8.66 8.49 9.84
N LEU A 87 -9.17 7.70 10.78
CA LEU A 87 -10.35 6.84 10.58
C LEU A 87 -11.62 7.63 10.24
N GLU A 88 -11.71 8.86 10.72
CA GLU A 88 -12.83 9.78 10.51
C GLU A 88 -12.93 10.21 9.05
N ALA A 89 -11.81 10.29 8.34
CA ALA A 89 -11.74 10.67 6.93
C ALA A 89 -11.99 9.47 5.97
N LEU A 90 -12.04 8.24 6.49
CA LEU A 90 -12.18 7.02 5.69
C LEU A 90 -13.43 7.05 4.81
N ASP A 91 -14.56 7.43 5.39
CA ASP A 91 -15.84 7.35 4.69
C ASP A 91 -15.89 8.31 3.49
N GLY A 92 -15.31 9.50 3.63
CA GLY A 92 -15.21 10.48 2.55
C GLY A 92 -14.28 10.01 1.43
N LEU A 93 -13.06 9.59 1.76
CA LEU A 93 -12.10 9.14 0.75
C LEU A 93 -12.57 7.87 0.03
N ALA A 94 -13.21 6.93 0.75
CA ALA A 94 -13.75 5.72 0.14
C ALA A 94 -14.85 6.02 -0.88
N ALA A 95 -15.73 6.99 -0.59
CA ALA A 95 -16.75 7.43 -1.54
C ALA A 95 -16.13 8.02 -2.79
N GLU A 96 -15.14 8.90 -2.66
CA GLU A 96 -14.47 9.49 -3.82
C GLU A 96 -13.69 8.46 -4.66
N ILE A 97 -13.05 7.48 -4.01
CA ILE A 97 -12.32 6.41 -4.72
C ILE A 97 -13.28 5.48 -5.46
N ALA A 98 -14.46 5.20 -4.90
CA ALA A 98 -15.45 4.33 -5.52
C ALA A 98 -15.99 4.87 -6.85
N GLU A 99 -15.94 6.19 -7.05
CA GLU A 99 -16.34 6.85 -8.31
C GLU A 99 -15.25 6.81 -9.40
N LEU A 100 -14.05 6.31 -9.10
CA LEU A 100 -12.92 6.26 -10.05
C LEU A 100 -12.96 4.95 -10.87
N PRO A 101 -13.32 4.98 -12.17
CA PRO A 101 -13.66 3.78 -12.94
C PRO A 101 -12.48 2.85 -13.22
N HIS A 102 -11.24 3.35 -13.15
CA HIS A 102 -10.04 2.55 -13.37
C HIS A 102 -9.41 2.08 -12.06
N LEU A 103 -10.06 2.31 -10.91
CA LEU A 103 -9.66 1.78 -9.62
C LEU A 103 -10.72 0.82 -9.09
N GLU A 104 -10.29 -0.13 -8.28
CA GLU A 104 -11.17 -1.03 -7.54
C GLU A 104 -10.81 -0.94 -6.06
N LEU A 105 -11.70 -0.38 -5.23
CA LEU A 105 -11.48 -0.30 -3.78
C LEU A 105 -11.63 -1.71 -3.17
N ARG A 106 -10.53 -2.22 -2.61
CA ARG A 106 -10.45 -3.59 -2.05
C ARG A 106 -10.41 -3.65 -0.54
N GLY A 107 -10.19 -2.51 0.12
CA GLY A 107 -10.24 -2.41 1.57
C GLY A 107 -9.18 -1.50 2.15
N LEU A 108 -8.56 -1.94 3.24
CA LEU A 108 -7.75 -1.10 4.12
C LEU A 108 -6.33 -1.62 4.27
N MET A 109 -5.41 -0.70 4.53
CA MET A 109 -4.04 -0.98 4.91
C MET A 109 -3.66 -0.13 6.12
N ALA A 110 -2.91 -0.68 7.05
CA ALA A 110 -2.24 0.13 8.08
C ALA A 110 -0.86 -0.44 8.42
N ILE A 111 0.03 0.44 8.85
CA ILE A 111 1.33 0.11 9.45
C ILE A 111 1.31 0.70 10.86
N PRO A 112 0.94 -0.10 11.88
CA PRO A 112 0.96 0.34 13.27
C PRO A 112 2.35 0.75 13.73
N ALA A 113 2.40 1.47 14.85
CA ALA A 113 3.63 1.65 15.59
C ALA A 113 4.24 0.33 16.06
N PRO A 114 5.58 0.22 16.07
CA PRO A 114 6.24 -0.88 16.77
C PRO A 114 5.74 -0.95 18.21
N GLU A 115 5.27 -2.12 18.62
CA GLU A 115 4.72 -2.40 19.94
C GLU A 115 5.12 -3.83 20.30
N SER A 116 5.56 -4.05 21.54
CA SER A 116 6.00 -5.37 22.01
C SER A 116 4.88 -6.13 22.70
N GLU A 117 3.91 -5.42 23.27
CA GLU A 117 2.83 -6.03 24.03
C GLU A 117 1.70 -6.54 23.12
N TYR A 118 1.52 -7.87 23.08
CA TYR A 118 0.47 -8.52 22.27
C TYR A 118 -0.91 -7.89 22.46
N VAL A 119 -1.29 -7.59 23.70
CA VAL A 119 -2.61 -7.00 24.02
C VAL A 119 -2.81 -5.66 23.31
N ARG A 120 -1.74 -4.84 23.21
CA ARG A 120 -1.79 -3.55 22.53
C ARG A 120 -1.76 -3.69 21.01
N GLN A 121 -0.93 -4.59 20.49
CA GLN A 121 -0.94 -4.94 19.07
C GLN A 121 -2.35 -5.39 18.63
N PHE A 122 -2.97 -6.29 19.39
CA PHE A 122 -4.30 -6.80 19.12
C PHE A 122 -5.38 -5.72 19.22
N ALA A 123 -5.28 -4.82 20.21
CA ALA A 123 -6.22 -3.70 20.34
C ALA A 123 -6.22 -2.79 19.10
N VAL A 124 -5.04 -2.43 18.60
CA VAL A 124 -4.89 -1.63 17.37
C VAL A 124 -5.39 -2.39 16.15
N ALA A 125 -5.05 -3.68 16.04
CA ALA A 125 -5.49 -4.52 14.94
C ALA A 125 -7.02 -4.69 14.90
N ARG A 126 -7.64 -4.80 16.07
CA ARG A 126 -9.10 -4.88 16.21
C ARG A 126 -9.80 -3.60 15.76
N GLN A 127 -9.23 -2.42 16.01
CA GLN A 127 -9.79 -1.16 15.50
C GLN A 127 -9.83 -1.15 13.96
N MET A 128 -8.74 -1.59 13.32
CA MET A 128 -8.69 -1.75 11.87
C MET A 128 -9.71 -2.77 11.34
N ALA A 129 -9.88 -3.90 12.04
CA ALA A 129 -10.87 -4.92 11.67
C ALA A 129 -12.31 -4.39 11.76
N VAL A 130 -12.64 -3.59 12.77
CA VAL A 130 -13.96 -2.94 12.89
C VAL A 130 -14.18 -1.96 11.73
N ALA A 131 -13.19 -1.12 11.42
CA ALA A 131 -13.27 -0.21 10.29
C ALA A 131 -13.43 -0.95 8.95
N PHE A 132 -12.69 -2.05 8.76
CA PHE A 132 -12.79 -2.91 7.59
C PHE A 132 -14.17 -3.56 7.46
N ALA A 133 -14.72 -4.11 8.54
CA ALA A 133 -16.07 -4.68 8.55
C ALA A 133 -17.13 -3.63 8.17
N ARG A 134 -17.04 -2.41 8.72
CA ARG A 134 -17.93 -1.29 8.37
C ARG A 134 -17.79 -0.89 6.90
N LEU A 135 -16.58 -0.89 6.36
CA LEU A 135 -16.35 -0.57 4.95
C LEU A 135 -16.94 -1.65 4.04
N LYS A 136 -16.80 -2.92 4.42
CA LYS A 136 -17.31 -4.08 3.70
C LYS A 136 -18.83 -4.11 3.56
N THR A 137 -19.58 -3.57 4.53
CA THR A 137 -21.04 -3.48 4.40
C THR A 137 -21.49 -2.47 3.33
N ARG A 138 -20.61 -1.56 2.92
CA ARG A 138 -20.91 -0.47 1.98
C ARG A 138 -20.39 -0.74 0.58
N TYR A 139 -19.26 -1.42 0.48
CA TYR A 139 -18.57 -1.70 -0.78
C TYR A 139 -18.37 -3.21 -0.94
N PRO A 140 -19.14 -3.88 -1.83
CA PRO A 140 -19.06 -5.34 -2.03
C PRO A 140 -17.70 -5.85 -2.48
N THR A 141 -16.87 -5.00 -3.09
CA THR A 141 -15.50 -5.32 -3.55
C THR A 141 -14.49 -5.39 -2.40
N VAL A 142 -14.86 -4.96 -1.20
CA VAL A 142 -13.96 -4.91 -0.05
C VAL A 142 -13.80 -6.30 0.57
N ASP A 143 -12.61 -6.86 0.41
CA ASP A 143 -12.25 -8.19 0.88
C ASP A 143 -10.84 -8.28 1.47
N THR A 144 -10.09 -7.19 1.45
CA THR A 144 -8.68 -7.17 1.82
C THR A 144 -8.38 -6.21 2.97
N LEU A 145 -7.86 -6.74 4.07
CA LEU A 145 -7.26 -6.00 5.18
C LEU A 145 -5.77 -6.31 5.24
N SER A 146 -4.94 -5.37 4.78
CA SER A 146 -3.47 -5.47 4.82
C SER A 146 -2.93 -4.93 6.13
N LEU A 147 -2.67 -5.85 7.06
CA LEU A 147 -2.23 -5.54 8.42
C LEU A 147 -1.31 -6.65 8.94
N GLY A 148 -0.26 -6.27 9.67
CA GLY A 148 0.71 -7.18 10.23
C GLY A 148 2.00 -7.26 9.40
N MET A 149 3.10 -7.25 10.12
CA MET A 149 4.47 -7.51 9.75
C MET A 149 4.97 -8.70 10.60
N SER A 150 6.26 -9.03 10.55
CA SER A 150 6.79 -10.21 11.25
C SER A 150 6.49 -10.21 12.76
N ASP A 151 6.56 -9.05 13.42
CA ASP A 151 6.56 -8.94 14.89
C ASP A 151 5.14 -8.83 15.49
N ASP A 152 4.14 -8.48 14.69
CA ASP A 152 2.74 -8.30 15.09
C ASP A 152 1.78 -9.20 14.28
N MET A 153 2.33 -10.17 13.54
CA MET A 153 1.59 -11.08 12.67
C MET A 153 0.49 -11.84 13.42
N GLU A 154 0.79 -12.39 14.59
CA GLU A 154 -0.17 -13.20 15.36
C GLU A 154 -1.36 -12.37 15.83
N ALA A 155 -1.10 -11.16 16.34
CA ALA A 155 -2.15 -10.22 16.74
C ALA A 155 -2.99 -9.76 15.54
N ALA A 156 -2.34 -9.48 14.40
CA ALA A 156 -3.02 -9.07 13.17
C ALA A 156 -3.93 -10.18 12.60
N ILE A 157 -3.46 -11.43 12.57
CA ILE A 157 -4.26 -12.58 12.13
C ILE A 157 -5.43 -12.82 13.09
N ALA A 158 -5.18 -12.80 14.39
CA ALA A 158 -6.23 -12.99 15.40
C ALA A 158 -7.33 -11.92 15.30
N ALA A 159 -6.98 -10.69 14.91
CA ALA A 159 -7.94 -9.61 14.71
C ALA A 159 -8.69 -9.67 13.36
N GLY A 160 -8.26 -10.49 12.40
CA GLY A 160 -8.91 -10.67 11.10
C GLY A 160 -8.19 -10.05 9.90
N SER A 161 -6.86 -9.86 9.98
CA SER A 161 -6.05 -9.52 8.81
C SER A 161 -6.17 -10.59 7.73
N THR A 162 -6.31 -10.16 6.47
CA THR A 162 -6.36 -11.07 5.31
C THR A 162 -5.06 -11.07 4.52
N MET A 163 -4.14 -10.14 4.84
CA MET A 163 -2.86 -10.00 4.16
C MET A 163 -1.80 -9.47 5.12
N VAL A 164 -0.80 -10.32 5.38
CA VAL A 164 0.38 -9.98 6.20
C VAL A 164 1.58 -9.68 5.30
N ARG A 165 2.48 -8.80 5.75
CA ARG A 165 3.64 -8.35 4.98
C ARG A 165 4.92 -8.83 5.63
N ILE A 166 5.50 -9.91 5.11
CA ILE A 166 6.70 -10.52 5.67
C ILE A 166 7.92 -10.13 4.83
N GLY A 167 8.83 -9.37 5.44
CA GLY A 167 10.11 -9.00 4.82
C GLY A 167 11.27 -9.77 5.45
N THR A 168 11.67 -9.35 6.65
CA THR A 168 12.84 -9.87 7.38
C THR A 168 12.81 -11.38 7.60
N ALA A 169 11.64 -11.98 7.87
CA ALA A 169 11.57 -13.41 8.12
C ALA A 169 11.81 -14.26 6.84
N ILE A 170 11.68 -13.66 5.65
CA ILE A 170 11.95 -14.33 4.37
C ILE A 170 13.36 -13.98 3.86
N PHE A 171 13.76 -12.71 3.94
CA PHE A 171 14.99 -12.20 3.32
C PHE A 171 16.16 -11.98 4.29
N GLY A 172 15.96 -12.24 5.59
CA GLY A 172 16.94 -11.93 6.63
C GLY A 172 17.00 -10.43 6.97
N ALA A 173 17.83 -10.09 7.95
CA ALA A 173 18.09 -8.69 8.31
C ALA A 173 18.76 -7.96 7.15
N ARG A 174 18.26 -6.76 6.81
CA ARG A 174 18.92 -5.90 5.84
C ARG A 174 20.20 -5.35 6.47
N ASP A 175 21.33 -5.62 5.83
CA ASP A 175 22.59 -4.98 6.18
C ASP A 175 22.57 -3.54 5.66
N TYR A 176 22.51 -2.58 6.59
CA TYR A 176 22.55 -1.16 6.30
C TYR A 176 23.97 -0.57 6.39
N SER A 177 25.01 -1.42 6.47
CA SER A 177 26.40 -0.95 6.40
C SER A 177 26.74 -0.49 4.97
N LYS A 178 26.51 0.79 4.70
CA LYS A 178 27.10 1.51 3.57
C LYS A 178 27.42 2.94 3.94
#